data_AF-A0A258H5Q5-F1
#
_entry.id   AF-A0A258H5Q5-F1
#
_cell.length_a   1.000
_cell.length_b   1.000
_cell.length_c   1.000
_cell.angle_alpha   90.00
_cell.angle_beta   90.00
_cell.angle_gamma   90.00
#
_symmetry.space_group_name_H-M   'P 1'
#
loop_
_entity.id
_entity.type
_entity.pdbx_description
1 polymer ?
#
loop_
_entity_poly.entity_id
_entity_poly.type
_entity_poly.pdbx_seq_one_letter_code
_entity_poly.pdbx_strand_id
1 'polypeptide(L)'
;MIDLLRYPPTLVALVLALLAAVPIAARWLRVAQREHYVPGWTTRMAWLWVTREPVTAGLLIVALTATTLAVVGGVPPLGPSWAIGAIVALALIPLGLPVRGRSAKLALTDRLKRLMVCWIVVHVAATIVLVAVLGPRAAAAPALVLLLGAPLTDLALAIMAPIERAGSKKFVVAAQKRLAQVRPRVVAITGSYGKTSTKNYVAHLLSATYATVASPASFNNRLGLSRAVNDKLVPGT
;
A
#
# COMPACT_ATOMS: atom_id res chain seq x y z
N MET A 1 25.84 21.92 -2.41
CA MET A 1 24.60 21.62 -1.67
C MET A 1 24.17 22.77 -0.78
N ILE A 2 25.09 23.42 -0.04
CA ILE A 2 24.79 24.56 0.85
C ILE A 2 24.23 25.78 0.09
N ASP A 3 24.69 26.07 -1.12
CA ASP A 3 24.18 27.22 -1.89
C ASP A 3 22.75 27.02 -2.45
N LEU A 4 22.31 25.78 -2.66
CA LEU A 4 20.95 25.51 -3.15
C LEU A 4 19.87 25.86 -2.11
N LEU A 5 20.20 25.70 -0.82
CA LEU A 5 19.32 25.98 0.32
C LEU A 5 19.19 27.48 0.59
N ARG A 6 20.03 28.33 -0.01
CA ARG A 6 19.95 29.79 0.11
C ARG A 6 18.88 30.39 -0.83
N TYR A 7 18.38 29.61 -1.79
CA TYR A 7 17.34 30.06 -2.71
C TYR A 7 15.94 29.79 -2.13
N PRO A 8 15.10 30.83 -1.92
CA PRO A 8 13.77 30.68 -1.32
C PRO A 8 12.87 29.64 -2.03
N PRO A 9 12.81 29.57 -3.38
CA PRO A 9 12.01 28.57 -4.06
C PRO A 9 12.42 27.12 -3.76
N THR A 10 13.70 26.84 -3.51
CA THR A 10 14.18 25.51 -3.14
C THR A 10 13.64 25.09 -1.78
N LEU A 11 13.69 26.00 -0.79
CA LEU A 11 13.14 25.74 0.55
C LEU A 11 11.63 25.53 0.50
N VAL A 12 10.92 26.33 -0.28
CA VAL A 12 9.47 26.18 -0.49
C VAL A 12 9.14 24.82 -1.10
N ALA A 13 9.86 24.40 -2.15
CA ALA A 13 9.67 23.08 -2.75
C ALA A 13 9.87 21.94 -1.75
N LEU A 14 10.92 22.01 -0.91
CA LEU A 14 11.19 20.99 0.11
C LEU A 14 10.09 20.93 1.17
N VAL A 15 9.64 22.07 1.68
CA VAL A 15 8.57 22.14 2.68
C VAL A 15 7.26 21.63 2.09
N LEU A 16 6.89 22.05 0.89
CA LEU A 16 5.68 21.57 0.22
C LEU A 16 5.74 20.07 -0.05
N ALA A 17 6.90 19.53 -0.44
CA ALA A 17 7.06 18.10 -0.63
C ALA A 17 6.85 17.31 0.66
N LEU A 18 7.41 17.77 1.78
CA LEU A 18 7.20 17.15 3.09
C LEU A 18 5.72 17.17 3.50
N LEU A 19 5.04 18.30 3.28
CA LEU A 19 3.60 18.43 3.55
C LEU A 19 2.75 17.53 2.64
N ALA A 20 3.09 17.45 1.35
CA ALA A 20 2.38 16.63 0.37
C ALA A 20 2.64 15.12 0.57
N ALA A 21 3.83 14.75 1.04
CA ALA A 21 4.21 13.35 1.26
C ALA A 21 3.28 12.65 2.27
N VAL A 22 2.81 13.34 3.31
CA VAL A 22 1.96 12.77 4.35
C VAL A 22 0.62 12.23 3.81
N PRO A 23 -0.24 13.04 3.15
CA PRO A 23 -1.50 12.54 2.58
C PRO A 23 -1.28 11.54 1.44
N ILE A 24 -0.22 11.71 0.63
CA ILE A 24 0.14 10.77 -0.45
C ILE A 24 0.51 9.40 0.13
N ALA A 25 1.37 9.37 1.14
CA ALA A 25 1.76 8.15 1.84
C ALA A 25 0.53 7.45 2.43
N ALA A 26 -0.33 8.19 3.11
CA ALA A 26 -1.55 7.64 3.70
C ALA A 26 -2.50 7.05 2.64
N ARG A 27 -2.61 7.66 1.46
CA ARG A 27 -3.37 7.11 0.32
C ARG A 27 -2.78 5.77 -0.15
N TRP A 28 -1.48 5.73 -0.45
CA TRP A 28 -0.86 4.52 -1.01
C TRP A 28 -0.74 3.37 -0.01
N LEU A 29 -0.42 3.66 1.26
CA LEU A 29 -0.44 2.66 2.33
C LEU A 29 -1.84 2.10 2.57
N ARG A 30 -2.89 2.91 2.39
CA ARG A 30 -4.28 2.43 2.46
C ARG A 30 -4.65 1.54 1.29
N VAL A 31 -4.22 1.90 0.08
CA VAL A 31 -4.38 1.03 -1.09
C VAL A 31 -3.64 -0.29 -0.88
N ALA A 32 -2.38 -0.24 -0.43
CA ALA A 32 -1.60 -1.44 -0.09
C ALA A 32 -2.33 -2.34 0.91
N GLN A 33 -2.87 -1.77 1.99
CA GLN A 33 -3.62 -2.53 2.99
C GLN A 33 -4.91 -3.13 2.43
N ARG A 34 -5.62 -2.39 1.55
CA ARG A 34 -6.87 -2.86 0.92
C ARG A 34 -6.61 -3.99 -0.07
N GLU A 35 -5.55 -3.88 -0.86
CA GLU A 35 -5.11 -4.90 -1.83
C GLU A 35 -4.26 -6.00 -1.17
N HIS A 36 -4.52 -6.28 0.11
CA HIS A 36 -3.92 -7.36 0.89
C HIS A 36 -2.38 -7.40 0.89
N TYR A 37 -1.76 -6.23 0.70
CA TYR A 37 -0.32 -6.02 0.65
C TYR A 37 0.36 -6.85 -0.44
N VAL A 38 -0.30 -7.02 -1.58
CA VAL A 38 0.28 -7.72 -2.74
C VAL A 38 1.12 -6.71 -3.55
N PRO A 39 2.43 -6.96 -3.74
CA PRO A 39 3.27 -6.09 -4.56
C PRO A 39 2.73 -5.94 -5.99
N GLY A 40 2.81 -4.73 -6.54
CA GLY A 40 2.37 -4.37 -7.89
C GLY A 40 0.94 -3.83 -7.95
N TRP A 41 0.13 -4.06 -6.89
CA TRP A 41 -1.26 -3.59 -6.89
C TRP A 41 -1.39 -2.10 -6.63
N THR A 42 -0.46 -1.46 -5.91
CA THR A 42 -0.56 -0.02 -5.70
C THR A 42 -0.32 0.75 -7.01
N THR A 43 0.65 0.31 -7.83
CA THR A 43 0.90 0.84 -9.17
C THR A 43 -0.25 0.53 -10.13
N ARG A 44 -0.79 -0.70 -10.12
CA ARG A 44 -1.97 -1.03 -10.94
C ARG A 44 -3.18 -0.17 -10.58
N MET A 45 -3.39 0.08 -9.30
CA MET A 45 -4.44 0.99 -8.84
C MET A 45 -4.15 2.41 -9.34
N ALA A 46 -2.93 2.93 -9.17
CA ALA A 46 -2.56 4.23 -9.72
C ALA A 46 -2.88 4.34 -11.22
N TRP A 47 -2.53 3.33 -12.00
CA TRP A 47 -2.84 3.25 -13.44
C TRP A 47 -4.34 3.22 -13.73
N LEU A 48 -5.11 2.46 -12.95
CA LEU A 48 -6.57 2.43 -13.07
C LEU A 48 -7.20 3.80 -12.78
N TRP A 49 -6.71 4.54 -11.78
CA TRP A 49 -7.18 5.89 -11.50
C TRP A 49 -6.89 6.84 -12.66
N VAL A 50 -5.67 6.80 -13.20
CA VAL A 50 -5.27 7.62 -14.36
C VAL A 50 -6.11 7.30 -15.60
N THR A 51 -6.38 6.02 -15.87
CA THR A 51 -7.13 5.61 -17.07
C THR A 51 -8.65 5.80 -16.95
N ARG A 52 -9.18 5.91 -15.74
CA ARG A 52 -10.64 5.99 -15.49
C ARG A 52 -11.12 7.35 -15.01
N GLU A 53 -10.22 8.22 -14.57
CA GLU A 53 -10.55 9.55 -14.05
C GLU A 53 -9.78 10.62 -14.85
N PRO A 54 -10.44 11.32 -15.79
CA PRO A 54 -9.76 12.17 -16.78
C PRO A 54 -9.05 13.37 -16.16
N VAL A 55 -9.53 13.89 -15.02
CA VAL A 55 -8.89 15.03 -14.35
C VAL A 55 -7.56 14.60 -13.74
N THR A 56 -7.49 13.41 -13.14
CA THR A 56 -6.25 12.78 -12.65
C THR A 56 -5.27 12.56 -13.79
N ALA A 57 -5.74 12.13 -14.97
CA ALA A 57 -4.89 12.00 -16.16
C ALA A 57 -4.29 13.35 -16.57
N GLY A 58 -5.12 14.39 -16.69
CA GLY A 58 -4.68 15.75 -17.02
C GLY A 58 -3.68 16.30 -15.99
N LEU A 59 -3.98 16.16 -14.70
CA LEU A 59 -3.08 16.57 -13.62
C LEU A 59 -1.76 15.78 -13.62
N LEU A 60 -1.78 14.50 -13.98
CA LEU A 60 -0.56 13.70 -14.13
C LEU A 60 0.29 14.21 -15.30
N ILE A 61 -0.30 14.57 -16.44
CA ILE A 61 0.43 15.18 -17.57
C ILE A 61 1.08 16.50 -17.13
N VAL A 62 0.33 17.35 -16.41
CA VAL A 62 0.87 18.59 -15.83
C VAL A 62 2.03 18.30 -14.88
N ALA A 63 1.86 17.34 -13.96
CA ALA A 63 2.89 16.94 -13.01
C ALA A 63 4.14 16.38 -13.70
N LEU A 64 3.99 15.54 -14.72
CA LEU A 64 5.09 15.00 -15.53
C LEU A 64 5.83 16.10 -16.28
N THR A 65 5.09 17.02 -16.90
CA THR A 65 5.66 18.15 -17.63
C THR A 65 6.42 19.06 -16.68
N ALA A 66 5.82 19.47 -15.55
CA ALA A 66 6.47 20.29 -14.54
C ALA A 66 7.68 19.59 -13.91
N THR A 67 7.62 18.28 -13.67
CA THR A 67 8.77 17.51 -13.15
C THR A 67 9.90 17.48 -14.17
N THR A 68 9.58 17.29 -15.46
CA THR A 68 10.57 17.31 -16.55
C THR A 68 11.22 18.70 -16.66
N LEU A 69 10.42 19.77 -16.62
CA LEU A 69 10.91 21.14 -16.62
C LEU A 69 11.72 21.48 -15.36
N ALA A 70 11.40 20.89 -14.21
CA ALA A 70 12.21 21.05 -13.00
C ALA A 70 13.60 20.42 -13.15
N VAL A 71 13.69 19.26 -13.80
CA VAL A 71 14.96 18.59 -14.10
C VAL A 71 15.74 19.35 -15.18
N VAL A 72 15.10 19.69 -16.30
CA VAL A 72 15.77 20.36 -17.44
C VAL A 72 16.14 21.81 -17.11
N GLY A 73 15.20 22.57 -16.55
CA GLY A 73 15.41 23.95 -16.11
C GLY A 73 16.43 24.07 -14.98
N GLY A 74 16.62 22.99 -14.22
CA GLY A 74 17.81 22.76 -13.40
C GLY A 74 17.98 23.73 -12.24
N VAL A 75 18.97 24.61 -12.34
CA VAL A 75 19.42 25.47 -11.21
C VAL A 75 18.41 26.59 -10.90
N PRO A 76 18.45 27.17 -9.69
CA PRO A 76 17.55 28.26 -9.31
C PRO A 76 17.61 29.47 -10.28
N PRO A 77 16.49 30.17 -10.53
CA PRO A 77 15.17 29.99 -9.90
C PRO A 77 14.21 29.06 -10.66
N LEU A 78 14.52 28.70 -11.92
CA LEU A 78 13.57 28.05 -12.82
C LEU A 78 13.25 26.61 -12.38
N GLY A 79 14.26 25.79 -12.09
CA GLY A 79 14.05 24.40 -11.69
C GLY A 79 13.20 24.24 -10.41
N PRO A 80 13.54 24.92 -9.30
CA PRO A 80 12.73 24.89 -8.07
C PRO A 80 11.28 25.35 -8.26
N SER A 81 11.04 26.37 -9.10
CA SER A 81 9.67 26.86 -9.37
C SER A 81 8.83 25.81 -10.07
N TRP A 82 9.38 25.12 -11.07
CA TRP A 82 8.73 23.98 -11.72
C TRP A 82 8.52 22.81 -10.76
N ALA A 83 9.46 22.57 -9.84
CA ALA A 83 9.31 21.53 -8.81
C ALA A 83 8.12 21.82 -7.88
N ILE A 84 7.91 23.08 -7.48
CA ILE A 84 6.73 23.49 -6.70
C ILE A 84 5.44 23.16 -7.46
N GLY A 85 5.35 23.55 -8.74
CA GLY A 85 4.20 23.24 -9.58
C GLY A 85 3.92 21.75 -9.71
N ALA A 86 4.98 20.94 -9.89
CA ALA A 86 4.88 19.49 -9.93
C ALA A 86 4.36 18.91 -8.60
N ILE A 87 4.90 19.35 -7.46
CA ILE A 87 4.50 18.87 -6.13
C ILE A 87 3.04 19.20 -5.85
N VAL A 88 2.58 20.40 -6.19
CA VAL A 88 1.18 20.80 -6.01
C VAL A 88 0.26 19.93 -6.86
N ALA A 89 0.58 19.71 -8.14
CA ALA A 89 -0.20 18.81 -9.00
C ALA A 89 -0.23 17.37 -8.45
N LEU A 90 0.91 16.86 -7.98
CA LEU A 90 1.03 15.52 -7.39
C LEU A 90 0.24 15.37 -6.08
N ALA A 91 0.16 16.41 -5.26
CA ALA A 91 -0.62 16.40 -4.02
C ALA A 91 -2.13 16.22 -4.27
N LEU A 92 -2.61 16.69 -5.42
CA LEU A 92 -4.02 16.62 -5.81
C LEU A 92 -4.41 15.24 -6.37
N ILE A 93 -3.46 14.47 -6.90
CA ILE A 93 -3.75 13.14 -7.48
C ILE A 93 -3.52 11.97 -6.49
N PRO A 94 -4.21 10.84 -6.69
CA PRO A 94 -5.38 10.67 -7.56
C PRO A 94 -6.63 11.33 -6.94
N LEU A 95 -7.42 12.01 -7.77
CA LEU A 95 -8.66 12.64 -7.34
C LEU A 95 -9.69 11.58 -6.92
N GLY A 96 -10.55 11.94 -5.96
CA GLY A 96 -11.59 11.04 -5.45
C GLY A 96 -11.07 9.91 -4.53
N LEU A 97 -9.75 9.85 -4.25
CA LEU A 97 -9.14 8.95 -3.28
C LEU A 97 -8.86 9.69 -1.94
N PRO A 98 -9.84 9.78 -1.02
CA PRO A 98 -9.63 10.45 0.25
C PRO A 98 -8.64 9.70 1.13
N VAL A 99 -7.92 10.43 1.98
CA VAL A 99 -6.94 9.88 2.93
C VAL A 99 -7.59 8.89 3.88
N ARG A 100 -8.73 9.24 4.48
CA ARG A 100 -9.46 8.39 5.44
C ARG A 100 -10.22 7.21 4.79
N GLY A 101 -10.39 7.20 3.47
CA GLY A 101 -11.24 6.23 2.76
C GLY A 101 -12.74 6.44 3.00
N ARG A 102 -13.58 5.85 2.14
CA ARG A 102 -15.05 5.88 2.30
C ARG A 102 -15.58 4.59 2.94
N SER A 103 -15.09 3.43 2.47
CA SER A 103 -15.58 2.12 2.92
C SER A 103 -14.74 1.51 4.05
N ALA A 104 -13.44 1.78 4.07
CA ALA A 104 -12.52 1.26 5.09
C ALA A 104 -11.42 2.29 5.39
N LYS A 105 -11.16 2.49 6.69
CA LYS A 105 -10.10 3.35 7.20
C LYS A 105 -8.76 2.61 7.20
N LEU A 106 -7.67 3.36 7.10
CA LEU A 106 -6.33 2.82 7.32
C LEU A 106 -6.21 2.36 8.79
N ALA A 107 -5.96 1.07 9.01
CA ALA A 107 -5.82 0.49 10.34
C ALA A 107 -4.34 0.25 10.67
N LEU A 108 -3.85 0.82 11.78
CA LEU A 108 -2.47 0.68 12.26
C LEU A 108 -2.17 -0.69 12.87
N THR A 109 -2.23 -1.71 12.03
CA THR A 109 -1.83 -3.09 12.37
C THR A 109 -0.31 -3.22 12.48
N ASP A 110 0.19 -4.25 13.18
CA ASP A 110 1.64 -4.46 13.28
C ASP A 110 2.30 -4.76 11.93
N ARG A 111 1.58 -5.40 11.01
CA ARG A 111 2.02 -5.57 9.62
C ARG A 111 2.17 -4.22 8.90
N LEU A 112 1.21 -3.32 9.08
CA LEU A 112 1.29 -1.98 8.51
C LEU A 112 2.45 -1.18 9.13
N LYS A 113 2.65 -1.24 10.45
CA LYS A 113 3.77 -0.55 11.12
C LYS A 113 5.13 -1.00 10.56
N ARG A 114 5.34 -2.31 10.38
CA ARG A 114 6.57 -2.84 9.75
C ARG A 114 6.72 -2.36 8.30
N LEU A 115 5.63 -2.38 7.53
CA LEU A 115 5.64 -1.84 6.17
C LEU A 115 5.98 -0.34 6.15
N MET A 116 5.44 0.45 7.09
CA MET A 116 5.74 1.89 7.18
C MET A 116 7.22 2.15 7.41
N VAL A 117 7.88 1.37 8.27
CA VAL A 117 9.33 1.48 8.46
C VAL A 117 10.09 1.23 7.16
N CYS A 118 9.79 0.11 6.47
CA CYS A 118 10.41 -0.21 5.18
C CYS A 118 10.10 0.86 4.12
N TRP A 119 8.85 1.35 4.07
CA TRP A 119 8.39 2.39 3.16
C TRP A 119 9.15 3.70 3.36
N ILE A 120 9.34 4.14 4.61
CA ILE A 120 10.12 5.34 4.94
C ILE A 120 11.56 5.16 4.47
N VAL A 121 12.19 4.03 4.78
CA VAL A 121 13.57 3.74 4.36
C VAL A 121 13.70 3.77 2.84
N VAL A 122 12.78 3.16 2.10
CA VAL A 122 12.78 3.16 0.62
C VAL A 122 12.63 4.57 0.06
N HIS A 123 11.72 5.39 0.59
CA HIS A 123 11.51 6.76 0.08
C HIS A 123 12.65 7.70 0.44
N VAL A 124 13.21 7.56 1.65
CA VAL A 124 14.40 8.32 2.07
C VAL A 124 15.61 7.93 1.23
N ALA A 125 15.85 6.64 1.02
CA ALA A 125 16.94 6.15 0.17
C ALA A 125 16.79 6.65 -1.28
N ALA A 126 15.58 6.56 -1.86
CA ALA A 126 15.29 7.10 -3.18
C ALA A 126 15.56 8.61 -3.25
N THR A 127 15.19 9.36 -2.21
CA THR A 127 15.46 10.80 -2.12
C THR A 127 16.96 11.08 -2.11
N ILE A 128 17.74 10.37 -1.27
CA ILE A 128 19.19 10.53 -1.18
C ILE A 128 19.86 10.22 -2.53
N VAL A 129 19.49 9.11 -3.16
CA VAL A 129 20.02 8.71 -4.48
C VAL A 129 19.71 9.77 -5.53
N LEU A 130 18.46 10.25 -5.59
CA LEU A 130 18.08 11.27 -6.57
C LEU A 130 18.79 12.59 -6.33
N VAL A 131 18.96 13.03 -5.08
CA VAL A 131 19.74 14.23 -4.75
C VAL A 131 21.20 14.07 -5.19
N ALA A 132 21.82 12.92 -4.94
CA ALA A 132 23.20 12.65 -5.34
C ALA A 132 23.37 12.63 -6.87
N VAL A 133 22.46 11.98 -7.59
CA VAL A 133 22.50 11.86 -9.06
C VAL A 133 22.18 13.19 -9.77
N LEU A 134 21.23 13.96 -9.24
CA LEU A 134 20.79 15.22 -9.87
C LEU A 134 21.75 16.38 -9.60
N GLY A 135 22.57 16.31 -8.55
CA GLY A 135 23.58 17.32 -8.22
C GLY A 135 22.97 18.74 -8.14
N PRO A 136 23.37 19.68 -9.02
CA PRO A 136 22.78 21.03 -9.06
C PRO A 136 21.26 21.08 -9.27
N ARG A 137 20.66 20.00 -9.78
CA ARG A 137 19.23 19.87 -10.07
C ARG A 137 18.45 19.19 -8.92
N ALA A 138 19.08 19.02 -7.76
CA ALA A 138 18.51 18.29 -6.62
C ALA A 138 17.15 18.82 -6.12
N ALA A 139 16.80 20.08 -6.44
CA ALA A 139 15.47 20.63 -6.14
C ALA A 139 14.32 19.87 -6.81
N ALA A 140 14.57 19.13 -7.90
CA ALA A 140 13.57 18.29 -8.56
C ALA A 140 13.38 16.91 -7.89
N ALA A 141 14.29 16.49 -7.01
CA ALA A 141 14.26 15.17 -6.38
C ALA A 141 12.94 14.88 -5.63
N PRO A 142 12.38 15.80 -4.81
CA PRO A 142 11.12 15.52 -4.11
C PRO A 142 9.94 15.30 -5.05
N ALA A 143 9.85 16.05 -6.15
CA ALA A 143 8.81 15.86 -7.16
C ALA A 143 8.90 14.47 -7.81
N LEU A 144 10.12 14.02 -8.15
CA LEU A 144 10.36 12.68 -8.69
C LEU A 144 9.99 11.57 -7.70
N VAL A 145 10.33 11.72 -6.42
CA VAL A 145 9.96 10.73 -5.37
C VAL A 145 8.44 10.63 -5.22
N LEU A 146 7.73 11.77 -5.20
CA LEU A 146 6.27 11.80 -5.11
C LEU A 146 5.60 11.19 -6.36
N LEU A 147 6.13 11.49 -7.55
CA LEU A 147 5.69 10.92 -8.82
C LEU A 147 5.83 9.39 -8.82
N LEU A 148 6.93 8.87 -8.26
CA LEU A 148 7.21 7.44 -8.12
C LEU A 148 6.56 6.81 -6.87
N GLY A 149 5.68 7.53 -6.14
CA GLY A 149 5.16 7.08 -4.84
C GLY A 149 4.45 5.72 -4.86
N ALA A 150 3.66 5.42 -5.89
CA ALA A 150 3.03 4.10 -6.04
C ALA A 150 4.06 2.99 -6.34
N PRO A 151 4.92 3.12 -7.37
CA PRO A 151 6.02 2.17 -7.60
C PRO A 151 6.94 1.94 -6.39
N LEU A 152 7.32 3.00 -5.67
CA LEU A 152 8.15 2.89 -4.46
C LEU A 152 7.40 2.20 -3.31
N THR A 153 6.08 2.37 -3.22
CA THR A 153 5.25 1.60 -2.28
C THR A 153 5.22 0.11 -2.64
N ASP A 154 5.12 -0.23 -3.93
CA ASP A 154 5.21 -1.61 -4.39
C ASP A 154 6.60 -2.23 -4.14
N LEU A 155 7.67 -1.44 -4.25
CA LEU A 155 9.02 -1.88 -3.90
C LEU A 155 9.11 -2.23 -2.40
N ALA A 156 8.60 -1.36 -1.52
CA ALA A 156 8.55 -1.64 -0.08
C ALA A 156 7.71 -2.89 0.24
N LEU A 157 6.58 -3.08 -0.47
CA LEU A 157 5.79 -4.30 -0.37
C LEU A 157 6.57 -5.54 -0.82
N ALA A 158 7.32 -5.46 -1.92
CA ALA A 158 8.11 -6.56 -2.45
C ALA A 158 9.22 -6.98 -1.47
N ILE A 159 9.90 -6.01 -0.85
CA ILE A 159 10.91 -6.25 0.19
C ILE A 159 10.28 -6.92 1.42
N MET A 160 9.11 -6.45 1.87
CA MET A 160 8.43 -7.00 3.04
C MET A 160 7.74 -8.34 2.80
N ALA A 161 7.38 -8.67 1.55
CA ALA A 161 6.65 -9.90 1.22
C ALA A 161 7.31 -11.20 1.75
N PRO A 162 8.61 -11.47 1.55
CA PRO A 162 9.26 -12.68 2.10
C PRO A 162 9.28 -12.68 3.63
N ILE A 163 9.51 -11.53 4.26
CA ILE A 163 9.57 -11.39 5.72
C ILE A 163 8.20 -11.70 6.34
N GLU A 164 7.13 -11.14 5.79
CA GLU A 164 5.74 -11.41 6.24
C GLU A 164 5.35 -12.87 5.99
N ARG A 165 5.75 -13.47 4.87
CA ARG A 165 5.51 -14.90 4.58
C ARG A 165 6.22 -15.79 5.59
N ALA A 166 7.49 -15.52 5.88
CA ALA A 166 8.26 -16.28 6.87
C ALA A 166 7.66 -16.16 8.27
N GLY A 167 7.37 -14.93 8.73
CA GLY A 167 6.79 -14.68 10.05
C GLY A 167 5.40 -15.30 10.24
N SER A 168 4.65 -15.46 9.16
CA SER A 168 3.30 -16.02 9.19
C SER A 168 3.26 -17.55 9.00
N LYS A 169 4.34 -18.16 8.48
CA LYS A 169 4.45 -19.61 8.22
C LYS A 169 4.17 -20.46 9.47
N LYS A 170 4.61 -20.00 10.65
CA LYS A 170 4.38 -20.71 11.92
C LYS A 170 2.89 -20.95 12.21
N PHE A 171 2.03 -19.99 11.89
CA PHE A 171 0.58 -20.12 12.11
C PHE A 171 -0.05 -21.14 11.15
N VAL A 172 0.45 -21.19 9.92
CA VAL A 172 0.01 -22.19 8.94
C VAL A 172 0.44 -23.59 9.37
N VAL A 173 1.68 -23.76 9.80
CA VAL A 173 2.20 -25.06 10.29
C VAL A 173 1.43 -25.52 11.52
N ALA A 174 1.16 -24.63 12.47
CA ALA A 174 0.33 -24.93 13.64
C ALA A 174 -1.07 -25.41 13.23
N ALA A 175 -1.69 -24.74 12.24
CA ALA A 175 -3.02 -25.11 11.77
C ALA A 175 -3.02 -26.48 11.08
N GLN A 176 -1.99 -26.77 10.28
CA GLN A 176 -1.81 -28.08 9.66
C GLN A 176 -1.64 -29.18 10.70
N LYS A 177 -0.83 -28.95 11.75
CA LYS A 177 -0.67 -29.90 12.86
C LYS A 177 -2.00 -30.14 13.58
N ARG A 178 -2.77 -29.09 13.83
CA ARG A 178 -4.08 -29.19 14.47
C ARG A 178 -5.07 -30.01 13.64
N LEU A 179 -5.13 -29.77 12.32
CA LEU A 179 -5.95 -30.55 11.39
C LEU A 179 -5.53 -32.03 11.37
N ALA A 180 -4.23 -32.31 11.37
CA ALA A 180 -3.71 -33.69 11.38
C ALA A 180 -4.00 -34.44 12.69
N GLN A 181 -4.06 -33.71 13.81
CA GLN A 181 -4.39 -34.26 15.13
C GLN A 181 -5.88 -34.56 15.28
N VAL A 182 -6.75 -33.61 14.90
CA VAL A 182 -8.20 -33.75 15.07
C VAL A 182 -8.81 -34.61 13.97
N ARG A 183 -8.24 -34.59 12.76
CA ARG A 183 -8.75 -35.27 11.55
C ARG A 183 -10.25 -35.01 11.28
N PRO A 184 -10.70 -33.74 11.26
CA PRO A 184 -12.10 -33.42 11.03
C PRO A 184 -12.49 -33.68 9.57
N ARG A 185 -13.80 -33.79 9.32
CA ARG A 185 -14.34 -33.72 7.96
C ARG A 185 -14.28 -32.29 7.46
N VAL A 186 -13.52 -32.03 6.39
CA VAL A 186 -13.31 -30.67 5.86
C VAL A 186 -14.23 -30.42 4.67
N VAL A 187 -15.06 -29.38 4.75
CA VAL A 187 -15.91 -28.89 3.66
C VAL A 187 -15.40 -27.54 3.17
N ALA A 188 -15.00 -27.47 1.90
CA ALA A 188 -14.55 -26.23 1.26
C ALA A 188 -15.70 -25.57 0.48
N ILE A 189 -15.96 -24.29 0.75
CA ILE A 189 -17.01 -23.51 0.07
C ILE A 189 -16.33 -22.40 -0.73
N THR A 190 -16.51 -22.43 -2.05
CA THR A 190 -15.95 -21.47 -3.01
C THR A 190 -17.02 -20.94 -3.97
N GLY A 191 -16.66 -19.99 -4.84
CA GLY A 191 -17.55 -19.39 -5.84
C GLY A 191 -17.42 -17.87 -5.90
N SER A 192 -18.03 -17.23 -6.91
CA SER A 192 -17.99 -15.76 -7.04
C SER A 192 -18.91 -15.08 -6.01
N TYR A 193 -20.08 -15.66 -5.74
CA TYR A 193 -21.12 -15.12 -4.85
C TYR A 193 -21.61 -16.16 -3.83
N GLY A 194 -22.38 -15.72 -2.83
CA GLY A 194 -23.05 -16.61 -1.86
C GLY A 194 -22.18 -17.31 -0.81
N LYS A 195 -20.85 -17.38 -1.00
CA LYS A 195 -19.90 -18.09 -0.12
C LYS A 195 -20.16 -17.96 1.38
N THR A 196 -20.28 -16.72 1.88
CA THR A 196 -20.46 -16.46 3.32
C THR A 196 -21.82 -16.95 3.82
N SER A 197 -22.89 -16.68 3.06
CA SER A 197 -24.24 -17.12 3.40
C SER A 197 -24.34 -18.64 3.38
N THR A 198 -23.87 -19.29 2.32
CA THR A 198 -23.86 -20.76 2.19
C THR A 198 -23.08 -21.41 3.32
N LYS A 199 -21.89 -20.89 3.66
CA LYS A 199 -21.10 -21.38 4.80
C LYS A 199 -21.86 -21.31 6.12
N ASN A 200 -22.55 -20.19 6.38
CA ASN A 200 -23.29 -20.02 7.62
C ASN A 200 -24.51 -20.95 7.68
N TYR A 201 -25.25 -21.12 6.58
CA TYR A 201 -26.37 -22.07 6.53
C TYR A 201 -25.92 -23.52 6.70
N VAL A 202 -24.87 -23.94 5.99
CA VAL A 202 -24.29 -25.28 6.13
C VAL A 202 -23.85 -25.52 7.57
N ALA A 203 -23.15 -24.56 8.17
CA ALA A 203 -22.72 -24.67 9.57
C ALA A 203 -23.90 -24.79 10.54
N HIS A 204 -24.96 -23.99 10.33
CA HIS A 204 -26.15 -24.03 11.16
C HIS A 204 -26.88 -25.38 11.07
N LEU A 205 -27.09 -25.89 9.85
CA LEU A 205 -27.75 -27.18 9.64
C LEU A 205 -26.94 -28.35 10.19
N LEU A 206 -25.62 -28.37 9.95
CA LEU A 206 -24.75 -29.44 10.43
C LEU A 206 -24.56 -29.41 11.95
N SER A 207 -24.63 -28.22 12.57
CA SER A 207 -24.48 -28.09 14.03
C SER A 207 -25.52 -28.84 14.85
N ALA A 208 -26.65 -29.22 14.23
CA ALA A 208 -27.67 -30.06 14.88
C ALA A 208 -27.23 -31.52 15.07
N THR A 209 -26.25 -31.99 14.30
CA THR A 209 -25.83 -33.41 14.29
C THR A 209 -24.34 -33.58 14.56
N TYR A 210 -23.51 -32.62 14.14
CA TYR A 210 -22.06 -32.67 14.23
C TYR A 210 -21.53 -31.42 14.92
N ALA A 211 -20.52 -31.58 15.78
CA ALA A 211 -19.72 -30.46 16.23
C ALA A 211 -19.07 -29.78 15.01
N THR A 212 -19.44 -28.53 14.72
CA THR A 212 -19.12 -27.88 13.45
C THR A 212 -18.38 -26.57 13.69
N VAL A 213 -17.21 -26.41 13.06
CA VAL A 213 -16.43 -25.17 13.11
C VAL A 213 -16.43 -24.50 11.73
N ALA A 214 -17.01 -23.30 11.65
CA ALA A 214 -16.94 -22.43 10.49
C ALA A 214 -15.93 -21.31 10.68
N SER A 215 -15.23 -20.92 9.61
CA SER A 215 -14.33 -19.77 9.66
C SER A 215 -15.12 -18.48 10.00
N PRO A 216 -14.58 -17.57 10.85
CA PRO A 216 -15.27 -16.32 11.17
C PRO A 216 -15.40 -15.41 9.95
N ALA A 217 -16.51 -14.66 9.87
CA ALA A 217 -16.71 -13.59 8.89
C ALA A 217 -16.35 -14.02 7.45
N SER A 218 -15.63 -13.18 6.70
CA SER A 218 -15.15 -13.46 5.34
C SER A 218 -13.71 -13.98 5.31
N PHE A 219 -13.23 -14.65 6.37
CA PHE A 219 -11.87 -15.21 6.41
C PHE A 219 -11.72 -16.30 5.33
N ASN A 220 -11.15 -15.88 4.20
CA ASN A 220 -11.00 -16.66 2.97
C ASN A 220 -9.54 -16.74 2.50
N ASN A 221 -8.64 -16.00 3.14
CA ASN A 221 -7.21 -16.05 2.86
C ASN A 221 -6.51 -17.07 3.77
N ARG A 222 -5.30 -17.48 3.38
CA ARG A 222 -4.52 -18.53 4.05
C ARG A 222 -4.34 -18.28 5.55
N LEU A 223 -4.08 -17.04 5.96
CA LEU A 223 -3.86 -16.72 7.38
C LEU A 223 -5.16 -16.63 8.18
N GLY A 224 -6.23 -16.13 7.58
CA GLY A 224 -7.57 -16.14 8.19
C GLY A 224 -8.06 -17.56 8.45
N LEU A 225 -7.85 -18.48 7.49
CA LEU A 225 -8.18 -19.89 7.66
C LEU A 225 -7.26 -20.57 8.69
N SER A 226 -5.95 -20.31 8.65
CA SER A 226 -5.01 -20.87 9.63
C SER A 226 -5.38 -20.42 11.05
N ARG A 227 -5.76 -19.16 11.22
CA ARG A 227 -6.26 -18.62 12.49
C ARG A 227 -7.56 -19.29 12.92
N ALA A 228 -8.53 -19.44 12.01
CA ALA A 228 -9.79 -20.10 12.33
C ALA A 228 -9.58 -21.54 12.84
N VAL A 229 -8.67 -22.29 12.21
CA VAL A 229 -8.31 -23.64 12.64
C VAL A 229 -7.62 -23.61 14.01
N ASN A 230 -6.58 -22.78 14.17
CA ASN A 230 -5.83 -22.73 15.43
C ASN A 230 -6.69 -22.32 16.63
N ASP A 231 -7.57 -21.34 16.42
CA ASP A 231 -8.34 -20.72 17.50
C ASP A 231 -9.60 -21.53 17.85
N LYS A 232 -10.21 -22.23 16.88
CA LYS A 232 -11.55 -22.83 17.05
C LYS A 232 -11.63 -24.34 16.93
N LEU A 233 -10.68 -25.00 16.26
CA LEU A 233 -10.74 -26.45 16.09
C LEU A 233 -10.28 -27.15 17.37
N VAL A 234 -11.15 -27.93 18.01
CA VAL A 234 -10.85 -28.68 19.24
C VAL A 234 -11.08 -30.18 19.05
N PRO A 235 -10.42 -31.05 19.83
CA PRO A 235 -10.73 -32.48 19.82
C PRO A 235 -12.21 -32.71 20.12
N GLY A 236 -12.88 -33.55 19.32
CA GLY A 236 -14.33 -33.77 19.38
C GLY A 236 -15.15 -32.85 18.48
N THR A 237 -14.51 -31.96 17.72
CA THR A 237 -15.10 -31.31 16.53
C THR A 237 -14.93 -32.17 15.29
#